data_AF-A0A2V2UH39-F1
#
_entry.id   AF-A0A2V2UH39-F1
#
_cell.length_a   1.000
_cell.length_b   1.000
_cell.length_c   1.000
_cell.angle_alpha   90.00
_cell.angle_beta   90.00
_cell.angle_gamma   90.00
#
_symmetry.space_group_name_H-M   'P 1'
#
loop_
_entity.id
_entity.type
_entity.pdbx_description
1 polymer ?
#
loop_
_entity_poly.entity_id
_entity_poly.type
_entity_poly.pdbx_seq_one_letter_code
_entity_poly.pdbx_strand_id
1 'polypeptide(L)'
;MKTLPTIYTYTNSDGAERPEDPNLKDVNHLAETIRNVCNLNIGDISSDQGLSKEQVVEVVELVEKELLSHPSVRLVDRDILISDPLAIRVKDENQLIEELDKLAKEVLDKYPQIGTTIEEAIMKSLFMWHGCLNIDKECRLKDVHGGEPKDRMQVHDWLVNQSNSNPWIRKGFTSARYFRQTPDQKKSKDYSWIPSDSLYWQ
;
A
#
# COMPACT_ATOMS: atom_id res chain seq x y z
N MET A 1 27.99 -1.72 4.65
CA MET A 1 27.05 -0.74 4.07
C MET A 1 26.19 -1.51 3.10
N LYS A 2 24.92 -1.79 3.46
CA LYS A 2 24.00 -2.51 2.59
C LYS A 2 23.40 -1.50 1.62
N THR A 3 23.53 -1.82 0.34
CA THR A 3 23.04 -1.08 -0.82
C THR A 3 21.56 -0.72 -0.70
N LEU A 4 21.18 0.44 -1.24
CA LEU A 4 19.79 0.83 -1.52
C LEU A 4 19.03 -0.33 -2.18
N PRO A 5 17.69 -0.43 -2.00
CA PRO A 5 16.91 -1.55 -2.51
C PRO A 5 17.10 -1.71 -4.01
N THR A 6 17.40 -2.93 -4.45
CA THR A 6 17.43 -3.30 -5.86
C THR A 6 16.07 -3.01 -6.47
N ILE A 7 16.03 -2.35 -7.63
CA ILE A 7 14.80 -2.22 -8.43
C ILE A 7 14.30 -3.65 -8.67
N TYR A 8 13.15 -4.00 -8.09
CA TYR A 8 12.50 -5.25 -8.43
C TYR A 8 11.98 -5.13 -9.87
N THR A 9 12.74 -5.70 -10.79
CA THR A 9 12.33 -5.94 -12.17
C THR A 9 11.80 -7.36 -12.26
N TYR A 10 10.88 -7.58 -13.21
CA TYR A 10 10.55 -8.92 -13.64
C TYR A 10 10.82 -9.04 -15.13
N THR A 11 11.26 -10.23 -15.53
CA THR A 11 11.59 -10.54 -16.92
C THR A 11 10.34 -11.06 -17.60
N ASN A 12 9.88 -10.37 -18.64
CA ASN A 12 8.81 -10.88 -19.50
C ASN A 12 9.29 -12.10 -20.32
N SER A 13 8.36 -12.79 -20.96
CA SER A 13 8.65 -13.89 -21.90
C SER A 13 9.50 -13.48 -23.11
N ASP A 14 9.60 -12.18 -23.40
CA ASP A 14 10.44 -11.59 -24.44
C ASP A 14 11.86 -11.22 -23.94
N GLY A 15 12.16 -11.46 -22.67
CA GLY A 15 13.45 -11.11 -22.05
C GLY A 15 13.57 -9.64 -21.62
N ALA A 16 12.54 -8.81 -21.84
CA ALA A 16 12.57 -7.42 -21.40
C ALA A 16 12.36 -7.32 -19.89
N GLU A 17 13.25 -6.61 -19.22
CA GLU A 17 13.06 -6.21 -17.82
C GLU A 17 12.10 -5.02 -17.78
N ARG A 18 10.98 -5.19 -17.08
CA ARG A 18 10.04 -4.09 -16.82
C ARG A 18 10.04 -3.73 -15.34
N PRO A 19 9.92 -2.42 -15.02
CA PRO A 19 9.71 -2.01 -13.64
C PRO A 19 8.39 -2.64 -13.16
N GLU A 20 8.46 -3.40 -12.08
CA GLU A 20 7.28 -4.00 -11.45
C GLU A 20 6.30 -2.92 -10.98
N ASP A 21 5.03 -3.32 -10.75
CA ASP A 21 4.00 -2.46 -10.15
C ASP A 21 4.58 -1.72 -8.94
N PRO A 22 4.76 -0.41 -9.10
CA PRO A 22 5.56 0.36 -8.18
C PRO A 22 4.87 0.55 -6.84
N ASN A 23 5.68 0.85 -5.81
CA ASN A 23 5.24 1.08 -4.43
C ASN A 23 4.75 -0.17 -3.69
N LEU A 24 4.11 -1.16 -4.32
CA LEU A 24 3.52 -2.28 -3.57
C LEU A 24 4.55 -3.09 -2.78
N LYS A 25 5.64 -3.50 -3.44
CA LYS A 25 6.75 -4.20 -2.77
C LYS A 25 7.57 -3.27 -1.89
N ASP A 26 7.78 -2.03 -2.32
CA ASP A 26 8.60 -1.07 -1.58
C ASP A 26 7.95 -0.70 -0.25
N VAL A 27 6.63 -0.47 -0.23
CA VAL A 27 5.83 -0.17 0.96
C VAL A 27 5.88 -1.35 1.93
N ASN A 28 5.66 -2.57 1.45
CA ASN A 28 5.74 -3.75 2.31
C ASN A 28 7.16 -3.95 2.87
N HIS A 29 8.17 -3.80 2.02
CA HIS A 29 9.57 -3.93 2.43
C HIS A 29 9.96 -2.87 3.47
N LEU A 30 9.52 -1.62 3.30
CA LEU A 30 9.74 -0.54 4.25
C LEU A 30 9.06 -0.83 5.59
N ALA A 31 7.80 -1.26 5.58
CA ALA A 31 7.06 -1.65 6.78
C ALA A 31 7.74 -2.80 7.53
N GLU A 32 8.14 -3.85 6.82
CA GLU A 32 8.86 -4.99 7.37
C GLU A 32 10.24 -4.60 7.92
N THR A 33 10.94 -3.68 7.25
CA THR A 33 12.25 -3.20 7.72
C THR A 33 12.11 -2.47 9.05
N ILE A 34 11.14 -1.56 9.17
CA ILE A 34 10.85 -0.84 10.42
C ILE A 34 10.46 -1.82 11.52
N ARG A 35 9.57 -2.78 11.21
CA ARG A 35 9.18 -3.84 12.16
C ARG A 35 10.37 -4.59 12.72
N ASN A 36 11.26 -5.05 11.83
CA ASN A 36 12.39 -5.90 12.21
C ASN A 36 13.47 -5.11 12.96
N VAL A 37 13.77 -3.88 12.52
CA VAL A 37 14.78 -3.02 13.16
C VAL A 37 14.34 -2.58 14.54
N CYS A 38 13.06 -2.21 14.69
CA CYS A 38 12.50 -1.70 15.95
C CYS A 38 11.89 -2.80 16.83
N ASN A 39 11.97 -4.07 16.40
CA ASN A 39 11.40 -5.23 17.09
C ASN A 39 9.92 -5.04 17.49
N LEU A 40 9.13 -4.50 16.55
CA LEU A 40 7.73 -4.16 16.78
C LEU A 40 6.83 -5.39 16.62
N ASN A 41 5.77 -5.45 17.44
CA ASN A 41 4.73 -6.45 17.30
C ASN A 41 3.68 -5.97 16.28
N ILE A 42 3.27 -6.86 15.37
CA ILE A 42 2.19 -6.60 14.41
C ILE A 42 0.83 -6.56 15.13
N GLY A 43 0.71 -7.21 16.29
CA GLY A 43 -0.52 -7.35 17.06
C GLY A 43 -1.36 -8.55 16.64
N ASP A 44 -2.39 -8.85 17.44
CA ASP A 44 -3.28 -9.98 17.20
C ASP A 44 -4.41 -9.61 16.23
N ILE A 45 -4.77 -10.56 15.36
CA ILE A 45 -5.86 -10.45 14.37
C ILE A 45 -7.22 -10.21 15.05
N SER A 46 -7.38 -10.68 16.29
CA SER A 46 -8.58 -10.49 17.10
C SER A 46 -8.62 -9.15 17.83
N SER A 47 -7.55 -8.36 17.81
CA SER A 47 -7.57 -7.03 18.42
C SER A 47 -8.32 -6.09 17.48
N ASP A 48 -9.59 -5.86 17.81
CA ASP A 48 -10.44 -4.88 17.12
C ASP A 48 -9.96 -3.47 17.49
N GLN A 49 -8.82 -3.06 16.92
CA GLN A 49 -8.31 -1.71 17.08
C GLN A 49 -9.27 -0.79 16.31
N GLY A 50 -9.99 0.07 17.05
CA GLY A 50 -11.23 0.74 16.67
C GLY A 50 -11.14 1.83 15.58
N LEU A 51 -10.40 1.59 14.50
CA LEU A 51 -10.48 2.40 13.29
C LEU A 51 -11.66 1.95 12.42
N SER A 52 -12.49 2.91 12.01
CA SER A 52 -13.45 2.71 10.93
C SER A 52 -12.73 2.57 9.58
N LYS A 53 -13.44 2.06 8.56
CA LYS A 53 -12.88 1.90 7.21
C LYS A 53 -12.52 3.24 6.57
N GLU A 54 -13.32 4.26 6.86
CA GLU A 54 -13.09 5.64 6.41
C GLU A 54 -11.83 6.21 7.07
N GLN A 55 -11.63 5.97 8.36
CA GLN A 55 -10.41 6.40 9.07
C GLN A 55 -9.16 5.68 8.54
N VAL A 56 -9.26 4.40 8.16
CA VAL A 56 -8.16 3.70 7.49
C VAL A 56 -7.82 4.38 6.16
N VAL A 57 -8.82 4.79 5.37
CA VAL A 57 -8.56 5.52 4.12
C VAL A 57 -7.94 6.89 4.38
N GLU A 58 -8.40 7.63 5.39
CA GLU A 58 -7.78 8.91 5.77
C GLU A 58 -6.29 8.73 6.13
N VAL A 59 -5.94 7.69 6.89
CA VAL A 59 -4.54 7.35 7.18
C VAL A 59 -3.77 7.06 5.90
N VAL A 60 -4.33 6.23 5.01
CA VAL A 60 -3.68 5.87 3.74
C VAL A 60 -3.47 7.10 2.86
N GLU A 61 -4.43 8.02 2.79
CA GLU A 61 -4.30 9.28 2.04
C GLU A 61 -3.22 10.19 2.62
N LEU A 62 -3.01 10.19 3.94
CA LEU A 62 -1.87 10.87 4.57
C LEU A 62 -0.54 10.24 4.16
N VAL A 63 -0.47 8.91 4.13
CA VAL A 63 0.73 8.19 3.65
C VAL A 63 1.04 8.58 2.21
N GLU A 64 0.05 8.58 1.33
CA GLU A 64 0.23 8.99 -0.07
C GLU A 64 0.65 10.45 -0.18
N LYS A 65 0.03 11.34 0.59
CA LYS A 65 0.36 12.77 0.57
C LYS A 65 1.82 13.02 0.95
N GLU A 66 2.32 12.39 2.00
CA GLU A 66 3.67 12.65 2.51
C GLU A 66 4.74 11.85 1.74
N LEU A 67 4.53 10.54 1.52
CA LEU A 67 5.53 9.73 0.82
C LEU A 67 5.58 9.94 -0.69
N LEU A 68 4.56 10.57 -1.27
CA LEU A 68 4.51 10.84 -2.72
C LEU A 68 4.64 12.32 -3.05
N SER A 69 4.76 13.21 -2.05
CA SER A 69 5.10 14.61 -2.27
C SER A 69 6.59 14.76 -2.61
N HIS A 70 6.99 14.55 -3.87
CA HIS A 70 8.33 14.94 -4.32
C HIS A 70 8.28 16.09 -5.34
N PRO A 71 8.99 17.22 -5.09
CA PRO A 71 8.91 18.43 -5.93
C PRO A 71 9.61 18.32 -7.29
N SER A 72 10.54 17.37 -7.47
CA SER A 72 11.24 17.17 -8.76
C SER A 72 10.42 16.38 -9.78
N VAL A 73 9.29 15.82 -9.36
CA VAL A 73 8.36 15.14 -10.24
C VAL A 73 7.36 16.18 -10.68
N ARG A 74 7.55 16.74 -11.89
CA ARG A 74 6.47 17.48 -12.55
C ARG A 74 5.22 16.59 -12.49
N LEU A 75 4.07 17.18 -12.17
CA LEU A 75 2.74 16.60 -12.33
C LEU A 75 2.47 16.28 -13.82
N VAL A 76 3.33 15.48 -14.45
CA VAL A 76 3.19 15.01 -15.82
C VAL A 76 2.18 13.89 -15.72
N ASP A 77 0.97 14.20 -16.20
CA ASP A 77 -0.10 13.26 -16.50
C ASP A 77 -0.18 12.11 -15.52
N ARG A 78 -0.76 12.38 -14.34
CA ARG A 78 -1.14 11.36 -13.38
C ARG A 78 -1.81 10.24 -14.17
N ASP A 79 -1.18 9.08 -14.22
CA ASP A 79 -1.96 7.87 -14.34
C ASP A 79 -2.89 7.92 -13.12
N ILE A 80 -4.18 8.05 -13.38
CA ILE A 80 -5.18 8.19 -12.33
C ILE A 80 -5.04 6.99 -11.36
N LEU A 81 -4.52 5.86 -11.87
CA LEU A 81 -4.36 4.56 -11.22
C LEU A 81 -3.12 4.40 -10.35
N ILE A 82 -2.09 5.24 -10.52
CA ILE A 82 -0.78 5.06 -9.87
C ILE A 82 -0.25 6.42 -9.44
N SER A 83 -0.25 6.65 -8.14
CA SER A 83 0.56 7.72 -7.54
C SER A 83 2.04 7.37 -7.77
N ASP A 84 2.84 8.31 -8.28
CA ASP A 84 4.15 8.11 -8.95
C ASP A 84 4.90 6.82 -8.57
N PRO A 85 5.17 5.96 -9.56
CA PRO A 85 5.89 4.71 -9.40
C PRO A 85 7.19 4.73 -8.60
N LEU A 86 7.94 5.82 -8.71
CA LEU A 86 9.32 5.88 -8.25
C LEU A 86 9.48 6.78 -7.03
N ALA A 87 8.39 7.38 -6.53
CA ALA A 87 8.44 8.40 -5.49
C ALA A 87 9.19 7.96 -4.23
N ILE A 88 9.00 6.72 -3.76
CA ILE A 88 9.76 6.21 -2.60
C ILE A 88 11.24 5.96 -2.97
N ARG A 89 11.49 5.47 -4.20
CA ARG A 89 12.82 5.01 -4.64
C ARG A 89 13.77 6.13 -5.03
N VAL A 90 13.26 7.32 -5.35
CA VAL A 90 14.08 8.49 -5.72
C VAL A 90 14.50 9.33 -4.52
N LYS A 91 13.97 9.02 -3.33
CA LYS A 91 14.27 9.76 -2.10
C LYS A 91 15.52 9.21 -1.45
N ASP A 92 16.33 10.11 -0.89
CA ASP A 92 17.44 9.71 -0.05
C ASP A 92 16.96 9.30 1.36
N GLU A 93 17.86 8.70 2.13
CA GLU A 93 17.55 8.18 3.47
C GLU A 93 17.06 9.28 4.42
N ASN A 94 17.63 10.48 4.37
CA ASN A 94 17.24 11.58 5.26
C ASN A 94 15.85 12.09 4.91
N GLN A 95 15.55 12.23 3.61
CA GLN A 95 14.22 12.62 3.14
C GLN A 95 13.15 11.62 3.56
N LEU A 96 13.41 10.31 3.37
CA LEU A 96 12.48 9.26 3.79
C LEU A 96 12.25 9.31 5.30
N ILE A 97 13.31 9.48 6.10
CA ILE A 97 13.18 9.59 7.56
C ILE A 97 12.32 10.80 7.93
N GLU A 98 12.62 11.99 7.40
CA GLU A 98 11.88 13.22 7.73
C GLU A 98 10.38 13.12 7.40
N GLU A 99 10.04 12.57 6.22
CA GLU A 99 8.66 12.41 5.79
C GLU A 99 7.91 11.35 6.58
N LEU A 100 8.54 10.21 6.87
CA LEU A 100 7.95 9.17 7.72
C LEU A 100 7.72 9.70 9.13
N ASP A 101 8.65 10.50 9.67
CA ASP A 101 8.52 11.15 10.97
C ASP A 101 7.33 12.12 11.00
N LYS A 102 7.18 12.91 9.93
CA LYS A 102 6.08 13.86 9.77
C LYS A 102 4.74 13.14 9.64
N LEU A 103 4.68 12.12 8.79
CA LEU A 103 3.54 11.23 8.63
C LEU A 103 3.11 10.66 9.99
N ALA A 104 4.05 10.08 10.74
CA ALA A 104 3.77 9.47 12.03
C ALA A 104 3.17 10.46 13.03
N LYS A 105 3.73 11.67 13.11
CA LYS A 105 3.23 12.73 13.98
C LYS A 105 1.80 13.13 13.61
N GLU A 106 1.52 13.30 12.31
CA GLU A 106 0.16 13.63 11.85
C GLU A 106 -0.84 12.49 12.09
N VAL A 107 -0.40 11.24 11.89
CA VAL A 107 -1.23 10.05 12.13
C VAL A 107 -1.54 9.89 13.62
N LEU A 108 -0.56 10.05 14.50
CA LEU A 108 -0.75 9.92 15.96
C LEU A 108 -1.55 11.07 16.57
N ASP A 109 -1.45 12.27 16.01
CA ASP A 109 -2.28 13.41 16.43
C ASP A 109 -3.77 13.15 16.16
N LYS A 110 -4.09 12.55 15.00
CA LYS A 110 -5.49 12.25 14.61
C LYS A 110 -6.01 10.92 15.17
N TYR A 111 -5.18 9.88 15.18
CA TYR A 111 -5.56 8.53 15.55
C TYR A 111 -4.51 7.90 16.50
N PRO A 112 -4.47 8.36 17.76
CA PRO A 112 -3.49 7.89 18.74
C PRO A 112 -3.60 6.37 19.02
N GLN A 113 -4.75 5.75 18.73
CA GLN A 113 -4.94 4.31 18.85
C GLN A 113 -4.13 3.49 17.84
N ILE A 114 -3.55 4.12 16.81
CA ILE A 114 -2.71 3.42 15.83
C ILE A 114 -1.41 2.95 16.46
N GLY A 115 -0.80 3.70 17.37
CA GLY A 115 0.46 3.30 17.97
C GLY A 115 0.85 4.14 19.17
N THR A 116 1.78 3.61 19.95
CA THR A 116 2.38 4.31 21.10
C THR A 116 3.71 4.97 20.75
N THR A 117 4.32 4.56 19.62
CA THR A 117 5.56 5.14 19.10
C THR A 117 5.41 5.58 17.65
N ILE A 118 6.34 6.42 17.21
CA ILE A 118 6.45 6.90 15.83
C ILE A 118 6.62 5.72 14.87
N GLU A 119 7.52 4.80 15.18
CA GLU A 119 7.83 3.63 14.36
C GLU A 119 6.63 2.68 14.23
N GLU A 120 5.89 2.49 15.33
CA GLU A 120 4.66 1.71 15.32
C GLU A 120 3.59 2.34 14.41
N ALA A 121 3.43 3.67 14.49
CA ALA A 121 2.50 4.40 13.64
C ALA A 121 2.88 4.31 12.15
N ILE A 122 4.16 4.44 11.83
CA ILE A 122 4.67 4.31 10.45
C ILE A 122 4.39 2.91 9.94
N MET A 123 4.86 1.88 10.66
CA MET A 123 4.74 0.48 10.26
C MET A 123 3.28 0.12 9.95
N LYS A 124 2.36 0.44 10.84
CA LYS A 124 0.93 0.11 10.69
C LYS A 124 0.27 0.88 9.55
N SER A 125 0.60 2.15 9.37
CA SER A 125 0.10 2.98 8.26
C SER A 125 0.55 2.44 6.91
N LEU A 126 1.81 2.02 6.79
CA LEU A 126 2.34 1.40 5.58
C LEU A 126 1.67 0.05 5.29
N PHE A 127 1.43 -0.80 6.31
CA PHE A 127 0.70 -2.05 6.10
C PHE A 127 -0.75 -1.83 5.67
N MET A 128 -1.45 -0.83 6.24
CA MET A 128 -2.80 -0.46 5.79
C MET A 128 -2.80 0.00 4.33
N TRP A 129 -1.82 0.82 3.93
CA TRP A 129 -1.69 1.26 2.54
C TRP A 129 -1.36 0.10 1.60
N HIS A 130 -0.43 -0.77 1.97
CA HIS A 130 -0.12 -1.99 1.23
C HIS A 130 -1.39 -2.85 1.05
N GLY A 131 -2.20 -2.95 2.10
CA GLY A 131 -3.51 -3.59 2.07
C GLY A 131 -4.43 -3.03 0.98
N CYS A 132 -4.63 -1.72 0.99
CA CYS A 132 -5.42 -1.03 -0.03
C CYS A 132 -4.86 -1.22 -1.45
N LEU A 133 -3.55 -1.09 -1.63
CA LEU A 133 -2.88 -1.23 -2.94
C LEU A 133 -3.02 -2.64 -3.53
N ASN A 134 -3.01 -3.69 -2.72
CA ASN A 134 -3.21 -5.07 -3.19
C ASN A 134 -4.58 -5.24 -3.86
N ILE A 135 -5.65 -4.80 -3.22
CA ILE A 135 -6.99 -4.86 -3.83
C ILE A 135 -7.06 -3.92 -5.04
N ASP A 136 -6.54 -2.70 -4.91
CA ASP A 136 -6.56 -1.68 -5.95
C ASP A 136 -5.94 -2.18 -7.26
N LYS A 137 -4.79 -2.84 -7.16
CA LYS A 137 -4.04 -3.45 -8.25
C LYS A 137 -4.80 -4.59 -8.91
N GLU A 138 -5.26 -5.53 -8.10
CA GLU A 138 -5.86 -6.78 -8.60
C GLU A 138 -7.26 -6.54 -9.21
N CYS A 139 -7.88 -5.40 -8.91
CA CYS A 139 -9.12 -4.97 -9.55
C CYS A 139 -8.92 -4.24 -10.88
N ARG A 140 -7.69 -3.89 -11.28
CA ARG A 140 -7.50 -3.16 -12.55
C ARG A 140 -7.94 -4.03 -13.72
N LEU A 141 -8.58 -3.41 -14.72
CA LEU A 141 -8.93 -4.08 -15.99
C LEU A 141 -7.70 -4.35 -16.86
N LYS A 142 -6.64 -3.58 -16.64
CA LYS A 142 -5.33 -3.74 -17.29
C LYS A 142 -4.25 -3.50 -16.25
N ASP A 143 -3.16 -4.27 -16.32
CA ASP A 143 -1.99 -3.99 -15.50
C ASP A 143 -1.29 -2.68 -15.93
N VAL A 144 -0.23 -2.32 -15.21
CA VAL A 144 0.58 -1.11 -15.47
C VAL A 144 1.28 -1.12 -16.84
N HIS A 145 1.23 -2.25 -17.55
CA HIS A 145 1.82 -2.46 -18.86
C HIS A 145 0.76 -2.69 -19.95
N GLY A 146 -0.53 -2.55 -19.63
CA GLY A 146 -1.64 -2.72 -20.55
C GLY A 146 -2.04 -4.18 -20.82
N GLY A 147 -1.46 -5.13 -20.09
CA GLY A 147 -1.78 -6.57 -20.17
C GLY A 147 -3.04 -6.93 -19.36
N GLU A 148 -3.58 -8.12 -19.63
CA GLU A 148 -4.70 -8.66 -18.85
C GLU A 148 -4.24 -9.06 -17.44
N PRO A 149 -5.06 -8.86 -16.39
CA PRO A 149 -4.73 -9.24 -15.03
C PRO A 149 -4.50 -10.75 -14.88
N LYS A 150 -3.81 -11.13 -13.81
CA LYS A 150 -3.58 -12.54 -13.43
C LYS A 150 -4.90 -13.27 -13.18
N ASP A 151 -4.83 -14.61 -13.18
CA ASP A 151 -5.94 -15.49 -12.81
C ASP A 151 -6.52 -15.08 -11.42
N ARG A 152 -7.74 -14.55 -11.44
CA ARG A 152 -8.46 -13.98 -10.30
C ARG A 152 -8.63 -14.97 -9.14
N MET A 153 -8.65 -16.28 -9.41
CA MET A 153 -8.79 -17.29 -8.36
C MET A 153 -7.50 -17.44 -7.54
N GLN A 154 -6.34 -17.45 -8.20
CA GLN A 154 -5.04 -17.49 -7.51
C GLN A 154 -4.78 -16.21 -6.71
N VAL A 155 -5.24 -15.08 -7.24
CA VAL A 155 -5.19 -13.79 -6.55
C VAL A 155 -6.02 -13.82 -5.27
N HIS A 156 -7.23 -14.38 -5.30
CA HIS A 156 -8.09 -14.50 -4.12
C HIS A 156 -7.39 -15.26 -2.98
N ASP A 157 -6.85 -16.45 -3.23
CA ASP A 157 -6.20 -17.27 -2.20
C ASP A 157 -4.96 -16.57 -1.63
N TRP A 158 -4.21 -15.89 -2.49
CA TRP A 158 -3.06 -15.09 -2.07
C TRP A 158 -3.47 -13.92 -1.16
N LEU A 159 -4.53 -13.18 -1.51
CA LEU A 159 -5.08 -12.10 -0.69
C LEU A 159 -5.55 -12.64 0.68
N VAL A 160 -6.30 -13.74 0.69
CA VAL A 160 -6.75 -14.37 1.95
C VAL A 160 -5.56 -14.70 2.85
N ASN A 161 -4.51 -15.32 2.32
CA ASN A 161 -3.30 -15.65 3.09
C ASN A 161 -2.59 -14.41 3.64
N GLN A 162 -2.44 -13.35 2.84
CA GLN A 162 -1.83 -12.09 3.30
C GLN A 162 -2.63 -11.46 4.44
N SER A 163 -3.95 -11.36 4.29
CA SER A 163 -4.83 -10.77 5.32
C SER A 163 -4.86 -11.56 6.63
N ASN A 164 -4.65 -12.87 6.57
CA ASN A 164 -4.57 -13.71 7.77
C ASN A 164 -3.21 -13.65 8.47
N SER A 165 -2.18 -13.09 7.82
CA SER A 165 -0.84 -12.96 8.41
C SER A 165 -0.60 -11.64 9.14
N ASN A 166 -1.37 -10.59 8.81
CA ASN A 166 -1.15 -9.25 9.33
C ASN A 166 -2.49 -8.48 9.49
N PRO A 167 -2.93 -8.16 10.73
CA PRO A 167 -4.16 -7.40 10.98
C PRO A 167 -4.24 -6.05 10.26
N TRP A 168 -3.11 -5.36 10.06
CA TRP A 168 -3.07 -4.05 9.44
C TRP A 168 -3.24 -4.12 7.92
N ILE A 169 -2.66 -5.15 7.28
CA ILE A 169 -2.94 -5.48 5.88
C ILE A 169 -4.43 -5.81 5.71
N ARG A 170 -4.99 -6.63 6.62
CA ARG A 170 -6.42 -6.96 6.63
C ARG A 170 -7.30 -5.72 6.73
N LYS A 171 -6.96 -4.75 7.59
CA LYS A 171 -7.68 -3.47 7.68
C LYS A 171 -7.63 -2.68 6.38
N GLY A 172 -6.49 -2.66 5.69
CA GLY A 172 -6.39 -2.09 4.35
C GLY A 172 -7.33 -2.78 3.36
N PHE A 173 -7.39 -4.12 3.38
CA PHE A 173 -8.25 -4.90 2.47
C PHE A 173 -9.73 -4.59 2.66
N THR A 174 -10.21 -4.59 3.91
CA THR A 174 -11.61 -4.30 4.26
C THR A 174 -12.00 -2.85 3.95
N SER A 175 -11.01 -1.96 3.80
CA SER A 175 -11.21 -0.53 3.56
C SER A 175 -11.00 -0.12 2.10
N ALA A 176 -10.42 -1.00 1.29
CA ALA A 176 -10.05 -0.72 -0.10
C ALA A 176 -11.22 -0.25 -0.99
N ARG A 177 -12.46 -0.62 -0.65
CA ARG A 177 -13.66 -0.14 -1.36
C ARG A 177 -13.87 1.37 -1.30
N TYR A 178 -13.26 2.04 -0.33
CA TYR A 178 -13.34 3.49 -0.15
C TYR A 178 -12.10 4.21 -0.66
N PHE A 179 -11.03 3.46 -0.93
CA PHE A 179 -9.76 3.99 -1.43
C PHE A 179 -9.87 4.31 -2.94
N ARG A 180 -9.37 5.48 -3.35
CA ARG A 180 -9.28 5.94 -4.75
C ARG A 180 -10.56 5.75 -5.57
N GLN A 181 -11.68 6.22 -5.04
CA GLN A 181 -13.02 6.02 -5.63
C GLN A 181 -13.46 7.11 -6.64
N THR A 182 -12.51 7.78 -7.31
CA THR A 182 -12.85 8.78 -8.32
C THR A 182 -13.58 8.13 -9.51
N PRO A 183 -14.45 8.87 -10.24
CA PRO A 183 -15.21 8.30 -11.36
C PRO A 183 -14.34 7.60 -12.41
N ASP A 184 -13.16 8.14 -12.71
CA ASP A 184 -12.27 7.54 -13.70
C ASP A 184 -11.55 6.30 -13.18
N GLN A 185 -11.22 6.26 -11.88
CA GLN A 185 -10.70 5.05 -11.23
C GLN A 185 -11.70 3.91 -11.20
N LYS A 186 -12.99 4.22 -11.01
CA LYS A 186 -14.04 3.21 -11.02
C LYS A 186 -14.23 2.57 -12.39
N LYS A 187 -14.05 3.33 -13.48
CA LYS A 187 -14.19 2.82 -14.85
C LYS A 187 -13.07 1.88 -15.28
N SER A 188 -11.88 2.03 -14.70
CA SER A 188 -10.71 1.20 -15.02
C SER A 188 -10.56 -0.03 -14.13
N LYS A 189 -11.54 -0.29 -13.24
CA LYS A 189 -11.52 -1.40 -12.29
C LYS A 189 -12.76 -2.27 -12.42
N ASP A 190 -12.58 -3.56 -12.20
CA ASP A 190 -13.63 -4.55 -12.07
C ASP A 190 -13.56 -5.16 -10.66
N TYR A 191 -14.51 -4.82 -9.82
CA TYR A 191 -14.66 -5.40 -8.47
C TYR A 191 -15.64 -6.58 -8.45
N SER A 192 -16.31 -6.88 -9.58
CA SER A 192 -17.37 -7.89 -9.62
C SER A 192 -16.86 -9.33 -9.47
N TRP A 193 -15.56 -9.55 -9.66
CA TRP A 193 -14.94 -10.85 -9.47
C TRP A 193 -14.65 -11.19 -8.02
N ILE A 194 -14.60 -10.20 -7.13
CA ILE A 194 -14.32 -10.44 -5.72
C ILE A 194 -15.51 -11.20 -5.11
N PRO A 195 -15.32 -12.43 -4.59
CA PRO A 195 -16.40 -13.21 -3.99
C PRO A 195 -17.12 -12.44 -2.90
N SER A 196 -18.46 -12.51 -2.88
CA SER A 196 -19.33 -11.71 -1.98
C SER A 196 -19.10 -11.98 -0.49
N ASP A 197 -18.53 -13.12 -0.15
CA ASP A 197 -18.18 -13.56 1.21
C ASP A 197 -16.75 -13.17 1.63
N SER A 198 -15.96 -12.59 0.72
CA SER A 198 -14.59 -12.17 1.02
C SER A 198 -14.51 -11.02 2.01
N LEU A 199 -13.32 -10.87 2.63
CA LEU A 199 -13.00 -9.78 3.57
C LEU A 199 -13.19 -8.38 2.98
N TYR A 200 -13.13 -8.23 1.66
CA TYR A 200 -13.34 -6.93 1.03
C TYR A 200 -14.77 -6.39 1.24
N TRP A 201 -15.77 -7.28 1.34
CA TRP A 201 -17.17 -6.89 1.53
C TRP A 201 -17.58 -6.75 3.00
N GLN A 202 -16.82 -7.38 3.91
CA GLN A 202 -17.00 -7.31 5.36
C GLN A 202 -16.62 -5.94 5.89
#